data_AF-A0A7X9KS06-F1
#
_entry.id   AF-A0A7X9KS06-F1
#
_cell.length_a   1.000
_cell.length_b   1.000
_cell.length_c   1.000
_cell.angle_alpha   90.00
_cell.angle_beta   90.00
_cell.angle_gamma   90.00
#
_symmetry.space_group_name_H-M   'P 1'
#
loop_
_entity.id
_entity.type
_entity.pdbx_description
1 polymer ?
#
loop_
_entity_poly.entity_id
_entity_poly.type
_entity_poly.pdbx_seq_one_letter_code
_entity_poly.pdbx_strand_id
1 'polypeptide(L)'
;MKEYTITYLNDKCDKMFAYLQNSKVDMQNEQEILNRCELLNRMIAESGEYKAVAQYKVDDVTQGEIGKAIARIADARITASTLNAYVKSAAKDWNYLVNSFDRINSAAGKQIMN
;
A
#
# COMPACT_ATOMS: atom_id res chain seq x y z
N MET A 1 18.33 8.07 -1.98
CA MET A 1 16.92 7.82 -1.61
C MET A 1 16.71 6.31 -1.69
N LYS A 2 15.97 5.71 -0.74
CA LYS A 2 15.70 4.27 -0.75
C LYS A 2 14.82 3.95 -1.97
N GLU A 3 15.16 2.94 -2.75
CA GLU A 3 14.34 2.53 -3.89
C GLU A 3 13.21 1.63 -3.40
N TYR A 4 11.97 2.04 -3.66
CA TYR A 4 10.78 1.29 -3.27
C TYR A 4 10.23 0.55 -4.48
N THR A 5 10.61 -0.71 -4.61
CA THR A 5 10.08 -1.62 -5.62
C THR A 5 8.78 -2.27 -5.15
N ILE A 6 7.98 -2.74 -6.10
CA ILE A 6 6.71 -3.41 -5.78
C ILE A 6 6.94 -4.67 -4.94
N THR A 7 8.01 -5.43 -5.23
CA THR A 7 8.40 -6.62 -4.48
C THR A 7 8.77 -6.27 -3.05
N TYR A 8 9.54 -5.21 -2.84
CA TYR A 8 9.90 -4.75 -1.51
C TYR A 8 8.67 -4.34 -0.70
N LEU A 9 7.75 -3.58 -1.30
CA LEU A 9 6.54 -3.15 -0.60
C LEU A 9 5.58 -4.29 -0.32
N ASN A 10 5.45 -5.27 -1.22
CA ASN A 10 4.67 -6.48 -0.95
C ASN A 10 5.24 -7.26 0.25
N ASP A 11 6.57 -7.49 0.29
CA ASP A 11 7.22 -8.16 1.42
C ASP A 11 6.98 -7.42 2.75
N LYS A 12 7.05 -6.08 2.73
CA LYS A 12 6.71 -5.27 3.92
C LYS A 12 5.26 -5.41 4.33
N CYS A 13 4.34 -5.36 3.36
CA CYS A 13 2.92 -5.52 3.57
C CYS A 13 2.59 -6.87 4.21
N ASP A 14 3.13 -7.97 3.67
CA ASP A 14 2.90 -9.33 4.17
C ASP A 14 3.42 -9.51 5.59
N LYS A 15 4.62 -9.01 5.89
CA LYS A 15 5.20 -9.04 7.24
C LYS A 15 4.35 -8.28 8.26
N MET A 16 3.88 -7.09 7.89
CA MET A 16 3.01 -6.28 8.73
C MET A 16 1.67 -7.00 8.99
N PHE A 17 1.05 -7.57 7.95
CA PHE A 17 -0.18 -8.35 8.12
C PHE A 17 0.01 -9.56 9.02
N ALA A 18 1.07 -10.35 8.81
CA ALA A 18 1.38 -11.51 9.63
C ALA A 18 1.57 -11.15 11.11
N TYR A 19 2.21 -10.00 11.39
CA TYR A 19 2.35 -9.50 12.75
C TYR A 19 1.02 -9.08 13.39
N LEU A 20 0.15 -8.40 12.63
CA LEU A 20 -1.16 -7.97 13.10
C LEU A 20 -2.10 -9.14 13.38
N GLN A 21 -1.96 -10.25 12.65
CA GLN A 21 -2.74 -11.47 12.84
C GLN A 21 -2.29 -12.30 14.05
N ASN A 22 -0.99 -12.30 14.37
CA ASN A 22 -0.41 -13.13 15.44
C ASN A 22 -0.25 -12.36 16.76
N SER A 23 -1.32 -11.77 17.27
CA SER A 23 -1.30 -10.99 18.52
C SER A 23 -1.53 -11.86 19.77
N LYS A 24 -0.54 -12.69 20.12
CA LYS A 24 -0.51 -13.30 21.46
C LYS A 24 0.50 -12.52 22.30
N VAL A 25 -0.01 -11.57 23.08
CA VAL A 25 0.77 -10.90 24.12
C VAL A 25 0.31 -11.43 25.47
N ASP A 26 1.25 -11.77 26.34
CA ASP A 26 0.92 -12.01 27.74
C ASP A 26 0.56 -10.67 28.40
N MET A 27 -0.71 -10.51 28.73
CA MET A 27 -1.22 -9.29 29.38
C MET A 27 -0.70 -9.10 30.80
N GLN A 28 -0.02 -10.10 31.37
CA GLN A 28 0.66 -9.99 32.67
C GLN A 28 2.13 -9.55 32.53
N ASN A 29 2.66 -9.47 31.30
CA ASN A 29 4.03 -9.08 31.02
C ASN A 29 4.07 -7.64 30.45
N GLU A 30 4.28 -6.67 31.32
CA GLU A 30 4.34 -5.24 30.96
C GLU A 30 5.36 -4.93 29.86
N GLN A 31 6.52 -5.61 29.86
CA GLN A 31 7.56 -5.40 28.85
C GLN A 31 7.09 -5.87 27.47
N GLU A 32 6.35 -6.98 27.40
CA GLU A 32 5.81 -7.49 26.14
C GLU A 32 4.74 -6.56 25.55
N ILE A 33 3.90 -5.99 26.42
CA ILE A 33 2.90 -4.98 26.04
C ILE A 33 3.59 -3.73 25.48
N LEU A 34 4.60 -3.20 26.18
CA LEU A 34 5.36 -2.02 25.74
C LEU A 34 6.02 -2.27 24.38
N ASN A 35 6.71 -3.40 24.23
CA ASN A 35 7.35 -3.78 22.96
C ASN A 35 6.33 -3.85 21.81
N ARG A 36 5.12 -4.37 22.08
CA ARG A 36 4.05 -4.41 21.08
C ARG A 36 3.58 -3.02 20.71
N CYS A 37 3.34 -2.14 21.69
CA CYS A 37 2.95 -0.76 21.44
C CYS A 37 3.98 0.00 20.60
N GLU A 38 5.28 -0.15 20.90
CA GLU A 38 6.36 0.45 20.11
C GLU A 38 6.35 -0.04 18.66
N LEU A 39 6.18 -1.35 18.46
CA LEU A 39 6.15 -1.94 17.12
C LEU A 39 4.90 -1.51 16.34
N LEU A 40 3.73 -1.45 16.98
CA LEU A 40 2.50 -0.93 16.35
C LEU A 40 2.66 0.54 15.95
N ASN A 41 3.26 1.38 16.80
CA ASN A 41 3.56 2.77 16.48
C ASN A 41 4.50 2.89 15.27
N ARG A 42 5.56 2.08 15.22
CA ARG A 42 6.45 2.02 14.06
C ARG A 42 5.70 1.61 12.79
N MET A 43 4.83 0.62 12.89
CA MET A 43 4.03 0.15 11.75
C MET A 43 3.08 1.23 11.22
N ILE A 44 2.47 2.05 12.09
CA ILE A 44 1.64 3.19 11.67
C ILE A 44 2.48 4.18 10.85
N ALA A 45 3.67 4.55 11.33
CA ALA A 45 4.55 5.47 10.61
C ALA A 45 5.02 4.88 9.26
N GLU A 46 5.53 3.64 9.26
CA GLU A 46 6.04 2.98 8.05
C GLU A 46 4.94 2.73 7.02
N SER A 47 3.76 2.26 7.45
CA SER A 47 2.62 2.07 6.53
C SER A 47 2.13 3.37 5.91
N GLY A 48 2.18 4.48 6.66
CA GLY A 48 1.89 5.81 6.13
C GLY A 48 2.87 6.23 5.02
N GLU A 49 4.17 6.04 5.24
CA GLU A 49 5.21 6.29 4.23
C GLU A 49 4.99 5.41 3.00
N TYR A 50 4.80 4.10 3.19
CA TYR A 50 4.64 3.15 2.08
C TYR A 50 3.38 3.39 1.27
N LYS A 51 2.28 3.81 1.92
CA LYS A 51 1.06 4.26 1.24
C LYS A 51 1.36 5.45 0.33
N ALA A 52 2.06 6.47 0.83
CA ALA A 52 2.39 7.66 0.05
C ALA A 52 3.28 7.31 -1.16
N VAL A 53 4.27 6.44 -0.97
CA VAL A 53 5.14 5.95 -2.05
C VAL A 53 4.34 5.15 -3.09
N ALA A 54 3.47 4.24 -2.66
CA ALA A 54 2.64 3.47 -3.58
C ALA A 54 1.68 4.39 -4.36
N GLN A 55 1.12 5.42 -3.72
CA GLN A 55 0.26 6.41 -4.39
C GLN A 55 1.04 7.19 -5.46
N TYR A 56 2.25 7.64 -5.13
CA TYR A 56 3.12 8.28 -6.12
C TYR A 56 3.36 7.39 -7.34
N LYS A 57 3.55 6.07 -7.14
CA LYS A 57 3.71 5.11 -8.24
C LYS A 57 2.43 4.84 -9.02
N VAL A 58 1.26 4.87 -8.39
CA VAL A 58 -0.03 4.85 -9.10
C VAL A 58 -0.11 6.04 -10.05
N ASP A 59 0.24 7.23 -9.56
CA ASP A 59 0.14 8.47 -10.34
C ASP A 59 1.12 8.47 -11.51
N ASP A 60 2.37 8.04 -11.28
CA ASP A 60 3.43 7.90 -12.29
C ASP A 60 3.03 6.93 -13.42
N VAL A 61 2.57 5.72 -13.06
CA VAL A 61 2.09 4.73 -14.05
C VAL A 61 0.86 5.24 -14.80
N THR A 62 -0.08 5.87 -14.10
CA THR A 62 -1.30 6.40 -14.69
C THR A 62 -1.00 7.49 -15.72
N GLN A 63 -0.13 8.44 -15.38
CA GLN A 63 0.28 9.51 -16.28
C GLN A 63 1.03 8.96 -17.51
N GLY A 64 1.95 8.01 -17.29
CA GLY A 64 2.67 7.35 -18.38
C GLY A 64 1.76 6.59 -19.34
N GLU A 65 0.77 5.87 -18.82
CA GLU A 65 -0.18 5.13 -19.66
C GLU A 65 -1.21 6.04 -20.34
N ILE A 66 -1.62 7.15 -19.73
CA ILE A 66 -2.49 8.16 -20.37
C ILE A 66 -1.83 8.75 -21.63
N GLY A 67 -0.53 9.05 -21.58
CA GLY A 67 0.20 9.55 -22.76
C GLY A 67 0.17 8.57 -23.93
N LYS A 68 0.43 7.29 -23.67
CA LYS A 68 0.35 6.21 -24.69
C LYS A 68 -1.07 6.00 -25.19
N ALA A 69 -2.03 6.10 -24.28
CA ALA A 69 -3.45 5.95 -24.53
C ALA A 69 -4.01 7.03 -25.47
N ILE A 70 -3.59 8.29 -25.32
CA ILE A 70 -3.98 9.38 -26.23
C ILE A 70 -3.48 9.11 -27.65
N ALA A 71 -2.24 8.67 -27.81
CA ALA A 71 -1.69 8.29 -29.11
C ALA A 71 -2.51 7.15 -29.76
N ARG A 72 -2.93 6.16 -28.97
CA ARG A 72 -3.78 5.05 -29.44
C ARG A 72 -5.21 5.47 -29.79
N ILE A 73 -5.78 6.49 -29.13
CA ILE A 73 -7.08 7.05 -29.52
C ILE A 73 -6.99 7.74 -30.89
N ALA A 74 -5.90 8.46 -31.14
CA ALA A 74 -5.68 9.12 -32.41
C ALA A 74 -5.58 8.11 -33.58
N ASP A 75 -4.97 6.94 -33.32
CA ASP A 75 -4.75 5.88 -34.32
C ASP A 75 -5.89 4.85 -34.42
N ALA A 76 -6.61 4.58 -33.33
CA ALA A 76 -7.55 3.47 -33.24
C ALA A 76 -8.83 3.87 -32.49
N ARG A 77 -9.97 3.47 -33.07
CA ARG A 77 -11.37 3.63 -32.62
C ARG A 77 -11.69 2.99 -31.25
N ILE A 78 -10.85 3.20 -30.24
CA ILE A 78 -11.01 2.68 -28.88
C ILE A 78 -11.86 3.68 -28.10
N THR A 79 -12.85 3.18 -27.39
CA THR A 79 -13.70 4.02 -26.53
C THR A 79 -12.93 4.48 -25.29
N ALA A 80 -13.28 5.65 -24.78
CA ALA A 80 -12.70 6.18 -23.54
C ALA A 80 -12.88 5.22 -22.34
N SER A 81 -13.95 4.41 -22.32
CA SER A 81 -14.19 3.43 -21.26
C SER A 81 -13.17 2.27 -21.28
N THR A 82 -12.87 1.72 -22.45
CA THR A 82 -11.85 0.67 -22.62
C THR A 82 -10.47 1.19 -22.23
N LEU A 83 -10.18 2.44 -22.56
CA LEU A 83 -8.94 3.09 -22.20
C LEU A 83 -8.78 3.27 -20.68
N ASN A 84 -9.83 3.76 -20.02
CA ASN A 84 -9.85 3.91 -18.56
C ASN A 84 -9.64 2.56 -17.85
N ALA A 85 -10.24 1.49 -18.37
CA ALA A 85 -10.02 0.14 -17.84
C ALA A 85 -8.55 -0.30 -18.01
N TYR A 86 -7.94 -0.02 -19.17
CA TYR A 86 -6.53 -0.32 -19.42
C TYR A 86 -5.59 0.44 -18.48
N VAL A 87 -5.76 1.76 -18.33
CA VAL A 87 -4.94 2.59 -17.43
C VAL A 87 -5.07 2.11 -15.98
N LYS A 88 -6.29 1.84 -15.51
CA LYS A 88 -6.52 1.28 -14.17
C LYS A 88 -5.86 -0.09 -13.99
N SER A 89 -5.88 -0.93 -15.02
CA SER A 89 -5.22 -2.24 -14.98
C SER A 89 -3.71 -2.11 -14.85
N ALA A 90 -3.10 -1.13 -15.51
CA ALA A 90 -1.65 -0.91 -15.44
C ALA A 90 -1.20 -0.49 -14.02
N ALA A 91 -2.01 0.27 -13.31
CA ALA A 91 -1.73 0.71 -11.93
C ALA A 91 -2.30 -0.23 -10.85
N LYS A 92 -2.82 -1.41 -11.22
CA LYS A 92 -3.57 -2.30 -10.31
C LYS A 92 -2.77 -2.69 -9.07
N ASP A 93 -1.54 -3.12 -9.24
CA ASP A 93 -0.74 -3.69 -8.15
C ASP A 93 -0.29 -2.60 -7.16
N TRP A 94 0.00 -1.39 -7.66
CA TRP A 94 0.28 -0.23 -6.81
C TRP A 94 -0.97 0.23 -6.05
N ASN A 95 -2.14 0.23 -6.69
CA ASN A 95 -3.41 0.52 -6.02
C ASN A 95 -3.73 -0.52 -4.93
N TYR A 96 -3.41 -1.80 -5.16
CA TYR A 96 -3.53 -2.82 -4.13
C TYR A 96 -2.68 -2.47 -2.91
N LEU A 97 -1.41 -2.08 -3.12
CA LEU A 97 -0.52 -1.69 -2.03
C LEU A 97 -1.00 -0.45 -1.26
N VAL A 98 -1.50 0.59 -1.95
CA VAL A 98 -2.10 1.78 -1.30
C VAL A 98 -3.19 1.37 -0.31
N ASN A 99 -4.13 0.53 -0.77
CA ASN A 99 -5.24 0.07 0.05
C ASN A 99 -4.79 -0.87 1.18
N SER A 100 -3.81 -1.73 0.93
CA SER A 100 -3.27 -2.64 1.93
C SER A 100 -2.57 -1.89 3.07
N PHE A 101 -1.73 -0.91 2.75
CA PHE A 101 -1.07 -0.10 3.79
C PHE A 101 -2.05 0.77 4.58
N ASP A 102 -3.11 1.27 3.94
CA ASP A 102 -4.19 1.97 4.65
C ASP A 102 -4.90 1.06 5.68
N ARG A 103 -5.19 -0.18 5.29
CA ARG A 103 -5.77 -1.19 6.21
C ARG A 103 -4.83 -1.54 7.36
N ILE A 104 -3.54 -1.71 7.08
CA ILE A 104 -2.51 -1.96 8.10
C ILE A 104 -2.46 -0.80 9.09
N ASN A 105 -2.42 0.43 8.60
CA ASN A 105 -2.40 1.63 9.43
C ASN A 105 -3.60 1.69 10.37
N SER A 106 -4.81 1.50 9.83
CA SER A 106 -6.06 1.46 10.60
C SER A 106 -6.08 0.33 11.63
N ALA A 107 -5.65 -0.87 11.25
CA ALA A 107 -5.62 -2.03 12.13
C ALA A 107 -4.61 -1.84 13.28
N ALA A 108 -3.41 -1.35 12.98
CA ALA A 108 -2.40 -1.04 13.99
C ALA A 108 -2.90 0.04 14.96
N GLY A 109 -3.48 1.13 14.45
CA GLY A 109 -4.06 2.20 15.28
C GLY A 109 -5.15 1.69 16.23
N LYS A 110 -6.04 0.80 15.74
CA LYS A 110 -7.09 0.18 16.58
C LYS A 110 -6.52 -0.70 17.70
N GLN A 111 -5.40 -1.36 17.49
CA GLN A 111 -4.76 -2.18 18.53
C GLN A 111 -4.01 -1.36 19.57
N ILE A 112 -3.70 -0.09 19.30
CA ILE A 112 -3.10 0.83 20.28
C ILE A 112 -4.16 1.56 21.10
N MET A 113 -5.27 1.95 20.46
CA MET A 113 -6.30 2.80 21.07
C MET A 113 -7.41 2.02 21.80
N ASN A 114 -7.51 0.70 21.59
CA ASN A 114 -8.46 -0.19 22.28
C ASN A 114 -7.71 -1.12 23.23
#